data_AF-A0A9E0LG55-F1
#
_entry.id   AF-A0A9E0LG55-F1
#
_cell.length_a   1.000
_cell.length_b   1.000
_cell.length_c   1.000
_cell.angle_alpha   90.00
_cell.angle_beta   90.00
_cell.angle_gamma   90.00
#
_symmetry.space_group_name_H-M   'P 1'
#
loop_
_entity.id
_entity.type
_entity.pdbx_description
1 polymer ?
#
loop_
_entity_poly.entity_id
_entity_poly.type
_entity_poly.pdbx_seq_one_letter_code
_entity_poly.pdbx_strand_id
1 'polypeptide(L)'
;MKEVQGEVKVWLLSQQDWLQEAADRLLSSDKLQEEDIKAVTELLKTADGRKVSKQRAFASLTQAPAASGELRLMGLSEVQGIENLSPKSPLDFGKGNLVVVYGHNGSGKSGAV
;
A
#
# COMPACT_ATOMS: atom_id res chain seq x y z
N MET A 1 7.75 -4.10 -10.92
CA MET A 1 6.29 -4.01 -10.63
C MET A 1 5.46 -5.17 -11.18
N LYS A 2 5.70 -5.68 -12.41
CA LYS A 2 4.91 -6.81 -12.95
C LYS A 2 5.01 -8.11 -12.13
N GLU A 3 6.18 -8.40 -11.54
CA GLU A 3 6.34 -9.57 -10.65
C GLU A 3 5.45 -9.51 -9.41
N VAL A 4 5.44 -8.36 -8.71
CA VAL A 4 4.63 -8.17 -7.49
C VAL A 4 3.14 -8.35 -7.76
N GLN A 5 2.61 -7.85 -8.88
CA GLN A 5 1.21 -8.06 -9.25
C GLN A 5 0.88 -9.54 -9.51
N GLY A 6 1.82 -10.28 -10.11
CA GLY A 6 1.71 -11.72 -10.32
C GLY A 6 1.71 -12.50 -9.00
N GLU A 7 2.61 -12.17 -8.09
CA GLU A 7 2.69 -12.79 -6.75
C GLU A 7 1.44 -12.51 -5.92
N VAL A 8 0.94 -11.28 -5.93
CA VAL A 8 -0.32 -10.91 -5.25
C VAL A 8 -1.50 -11.69 -5.83
N LYS A 9 -1.57 -11.85 -7.15
CA LYS A 9 -2.61 -12.67 -7.79
C LYS A 9 -2.53 -14.13 -7.36
N VAL A 10 -1.34 -14.72 -7.34
CA VAL A 10 -1.14 -16.12 -6.90
C VAL A 10 -1.55 -16.28 -5.44
N TRP A 11 -1.17 -15.33 -4.58
CA TRP A 11 -1.56 -15.34 -3.16
C TRP A 11 -3.06 -15.17 -2.97
N LEU A 12 -3.73 -14.29 -3.73
CA LEU A 12 -5.18 -14.12 -3.68
C LEU A 12 -5.91 -15.41 -4.07
N LEU A 13 -5.43 -16.12 -5.09
CA LEU A 13 -6.00 -17.41 -5.51
C LEU A 13 -5.79 -18.55 -4.50
N SER A 14 -4.94 -18.38 -3.49
CA SER A 14 -4.84 -19.33 -2.38
C SER A 14 -5.79 -19.00 -1.21
N GLN A 15 -6.48 -17.87 -1.25
CA GLN A 15 -7.38 -17.43 -0.18
C GLN A 15 -8.78 -18.02 -0.32
N GLN A 16 -9.60 -17.88 0.72
CA GLN A 16 -11.01 -18.25 0.70
C GLN A 16 -11.80 -17.35 -0.26
N ASP A 17 -12.88 -17.87 -0.83
CA ASP A 17 -13.66 -17.19 -1.87
C ASP A 17 -14.25 -15.84 -1.40
N TRP A 18 -14.66 -15.73 -0.13
CA TRP A 18 -15.12 -14.46 0.45
C TRP A 18 -14.02 -13.38 0.46
N LEU A 19 -12.76 -13.78 0.70
CA LEU A 19 -11.63 -12.87 0.74
C LEU A 19 -11.23 -12.47 -0.68
N GLN A 20 -11.36 -13.40 -1.63
CA GLN A 20 -11.21 -13.09 -3.05
C GLN A 20 -12.29 -12.12 -3.53
N GLU A 21 -13.53 -12.22 -3.03
CA GLU A 21 -14.63 -11.27 -3.31
C GLU A 21 -14.33 -9.88 -2.79
N ALA A 22 -13.92 -9.79 -1.53
CA ALA A 22 -13.54 -8.53 -0.92
C ALA A 22 -12.40 -7.85 -1.70
N ALA A 23 -11.38 -8.62 -2.09
CA ALA A 23 -10.24 -8.10 -2.84
C ALA A 23 -10.65 -7.62 -4.24
N ASP A 24 -11.45 -8.39 -4.98
CA ASP A 24 -11.88 -8.02 -6.33
C ASP A 24 -12.75 -6.75 -6.35
N ARG A 25 -13.64 -6.61 -5.37
CA ARG A 25 -14.42 -5.38 -5.15
C ARG A 25 -13.54 -4.20 -4.78
N LEU A 26 -12.59 -4.39 -3.87
CA LEU A 26 -11.67 -3.33 -3.45
C LEU A 26 -10.81 -2.86 -4.63
N LEU A 27 -10.31 -3.79 -5.44
CA LEU A 27 -9.52 -3.51 -6.64
C LEU A 27 -10.32 -2.82 -7.75
N SER A 28 -11.65 -2.93 -7.73
CA SER A 28 -12.54 -2.33 -8.73
C SER A 28 -13.10 -0.98 -8.31
N SER A 29 -13.38 -0.80 -7.01
CA SER A 29 -14.13 0.35 -6.48
C SER A 29 -13.29 1.29 -5.61
N ASP A 30 -12.00 1.00 -5.39
CA ASP A 30 -11.02 1.73 -4.53
C ASP A 30 -11.41 1.77 -3.03
N LYS A 31 -12.70 1.69 -2.70
CA LYS A 31 -13.27 1.56 -1.37
C LYS A 31 -14.44 0.59 -1.36
N LEU A 32 -14.55 -0.17 -0.27
CA LEU A 32 -15.69 -1.03 0.01
C LEU A 32 -16.78 -0.21 0.71
N GLN A 33 -18.01 -0.24 0.17
CA GLN A 33 -19.18 0.38 0.80
C GLN A 33 -19.78 -0.55 1.85
N GLU A 34 -20.70 -0.04 2.68
CA GLU A 34 -21.34 -0.84 3.72
C GLU A 34 -22.13 -2.04 3.13
N GLU A 35 -22.72 -1.85 1.96
CA GLU A 35 -23.42 -2.90 1.20
C GLU A 35 -22.46 -4.01 0.76
N ASP A 36 -21.25 -3.66 0.35
CA ASP A 36 -20.22 -4.63 -0.02
C ASP A 36 -19.76 -5.44 1.18
N ILE A 37 -19.57 -4.78 2.32
CA ILE A 37 -19.19 -5.44 3.57
C ILE A 37 -20.28 -6.43 3.98
N LYS A 38 -21.56 -6.04 3.90
CA LYS A 38 -22.69 -6.95 4.18
C LYS A 38 -22.71 -8.13 3.22
N ALA A 39 -22.55 -7.90 1.93
CA ALA A 39 -22.53 -8.96 0.92
C ALA A 39 -21.38 -9.97 1.13
N VAL A 40 -20.17 -9.48 1.41
CA VAL A 40 -19.01 -10.32 1.71
C VAL A 40 -19.21 -11.07 3.03
N THR A 41 -19.85 -10.45 4.02
CA THR A 41 -20.15 -11.09 5.31
C THR A 41 -21.17 -12.22 5.15
N GLU A 42 -22.20 -12.04 4.32
CA GLU A 42 -23.14 -13.12 3.97
C GLU A 42 -22.41 -14.25 3.23
N LEU A 43 -21.52 -13.93 2.29
CA LEU A 43 -20.71 -14.92 1.58
C LEU A 43 -19.82 -15.72 2.56
N LEU A 44 -19.16 -15.05 3.51
CA LEU A 44 -18.37 -15.69 4.58
C LEU A 44 -19.19 -16.68 5.42
N LYS A 45 -20.48 -16.43 5.64
CA LYS A 45 -21.36 -17.35 6.39
C LYS A 45 -21.64 -18.64 5.62
N THR A 46 -21.55 -18.64 4.29
CA THR A 46 -21.77 -19.85 3.49
C THR A 46 -20.60 -20.83 3.57
N ALA A 47 -20.85 -22.11 3.27
CA ALA A 47 -19.80 -23.11 3.19
C ALA A 47 -18.91 -22.92 1.95
N ASP A 48 -19.48 -22.42 0.86
CA ASP A 48 -18.77 -22.19 -0.39
C ASP A 48 -17.88 -20.95 -0.33
N GLY A 49 -18.34 -19.87 0.31
CA GLY A 49 -17.53 -18.68 0.54
C GLY A 49 -16.28 -18.93 1.39
N ARG A 50 -16.30 -19.96 2.25
CA ARG A 50 -15.16 -20.39 3.08
C ARG A 50 -14.22 -21.35 2.38
N LYS A 51 -14.57 -21.88 1.20
CA LYS A 51 -13.67 -22.72 0.41
C LYS A 51 -12.69 -21.86 -0.36
N VAL A 52 -11.52 -22.41 -0.64
CA VAL A 52 -10.55 -21.78 -1.54
C VAL A 52 -11.08 -21.87 -2.96
N SER A 53 -11.25 -20.71 -3.60
CA SER A 53 -11.60 -20.61 -5.02
C SER A 53 -10.36 -20.36 -5.86
N LYS A 54 -10.38 -20.72 -7.14
CA LYS A 54 -9.26 -20.42 -8.07
C LYS A 54 -9.75 -19.73 -9.35
N GLN A 55 -11.00 -19.30 -9.36
CA GLN A 55 -11.71 -18.97 -10.59
C GLN A 55 -11.67 -17.47 -10.94
N ARG A 56 -11.20 -16.61 -10.02
CA ARG A 56 -11.18 -15.16 -10.27
C ARG A 56 -10.03 -14.71 -11.16
N ALA A 57 -10.36 -13.82 -12.09
CA ALA A 57 -9.41 -13.25 -13.02
C ALA A 57 -8.59 -12.09 -12.44
N PHE A 58 -9.16 -11.33 -11.48
CA PHE A 58 -8.62 -10.08 -10.93
C PHE A 58 -8.15 -9.12 -12.04
N ALA A 59 -9.07 -8.75 -12.94
CA ALA A 59 -8.73 -7.99 -14.16
C ALA A 59 -8.02 -6.67 -13.84
N SER A 60 -8.40 -5.99 -12.75
CA SER A 60 -7.80 -4.74 -12.29
C SER A 60 -6.32 -4.87 -11.89
N LEU A 61 -5.86 -6.06 -11.45
CA LEU A 61 -4.43 -6.31 -11.16
C LEU A 61 -3.58 -6.46 -12.43
N THR A 62 -4.21 -6.82 -13.55
CA THR A 62 -3.53 -6.99 -14.85
C THR A 62 -3.54 -5.74 -15.71
N GLN A 63 -4.32 -4.72 -15.33
CA GLN A 63 -4.31 -3.43 -16.01
C GLN A 63 -3.00 -2.71 -15.70
N ALA A 64 -2.37 -2.16 -16.73
CA ALA A 64 -1.18 -1.34 -16.56
C ALA A 64 -1.51 -0.18 -15.61
N PRO A 65 -0.64 0.15 -14.64
CA PRO A 65 -0.91 1.23 -13.70
C PRO A 65 -1.25 2.51 -14.48
N ALA A 66 -2.42 3.09 -14.18
CA ALA A 66 -2.81 4.38 -14.71
C ALA A 66 -1.86 5.43 -14.12
N ALA A 67 -0.90 5.86 -14.95
CA ALA A 67 0.15 6.82 -14.66
C ALA A 67 1.08 6.48 -13.48
N SER A 68 2.38 6.48 -13.76
CA SER A 68 3.43 6.57 -12.76
C SER A 68 3.29 7.91 -12.02
N GLY A 69 2.49 7.94 -10.96
CA GLY A 69 2.47 9.06 -10.03
C GLY A 69 3.88 9.23 -9.45
N GLU A 70 4.44 10.43 -9.57
CA GLU A 70 5.73 10.74 -8.97
C GLU A 70 5.57 10.71 -7.44
N LEU A 71 6.13 9.69 -6.78
CA LEU A 71 6.21 9.63 -5.33
C LEU A 71 7.38 10.52 -4.88
N ARG A 72 7.08 11.65 -4.25
CA ARG A 72 8.08 12.58 -3.73
C ARG A 72 7.95 12.72 -2.21
N LEU A 73 9.07 12.52 -1.51
CA LEU A 73 9.16 12.82 -0.09
C LEU A 73 9.17 14.34 0.10
N MET A 74 8.09 14.91 0.62
CA MET A 74 7.95 16.35 0.80
C MET A 74 8.60 16.85 2.10
N GLY A 75 8.60 16.03 3.16
CA GLY A 75 9.15 16.41 4.45
C GLY A 75 9.13 15.27 5.46
N LEU A 76 9.98 15.35 6.48
CA LEU A 76 9.95 14.51 7.67
C LEU A 76 9.62 15.39 8.90
N SER A 77 8.57 15.04 9.63
CA SER A 77 8.14 15.71 10.87
C SER A 77 7.91 14.68 11.98
N GLU A 78 7.96 15.11 13.24
CA GLU A 78 7.64 14.25 14.41
C GLU A 78 8.50 12.98 14.53
N VAL A 79 9.78 13.05 14.13
CA VAL A 79 10.70 11.91 14.23
C VAL A 79 10.98 11.60 15.71
N GLN A 80 10.51 10.44 16.20
CA GLN A 80 10.79 9.95 17.55
C GLN A 80 11.67 8.69 17.48
N GLY A 81 12.72 8.64 18.30
CA GLY A 81 13.54 7.44 18.47
C GLY A 81 14.56 7.14 17.34
N ILE A 82 14.79 8.07 16.41
CA ILE A 82 15.86 7.99 15.41
C ILE A 82 16.94 9.02 15.81
N GLU A 83 18.19 8.55 15.89
CA GLU A 83 19.46 9.32 16.01
C GLU A 83 19.33 10.85 15.87
N ASN A 84 19.74 11.64 16.87
CA ASN A 84 19.98 13.11 16.95
C ASN A 84 19.27 14.11 15.98
N LEU A 85 18.22 13.70 15.28
CA LEU A 85 17.36 14.55 14.48
C LEU A 85 16.50 15.30 15.49
N SER A 86 16.68 16.61 15.55
CA SER A 86 15.92 17.41 16.50
C SER A 86 14.43 17.30 16.14
N PRO A 87 13.58 16.73 17.00
CA PRO A 87 12.14 16.60 16.70
C PRO A 87 11.46 17.96 16.56
N LYS A 88 12.15 19.05 16.90
CA LYS A 88 11.63 20.42 16.94
C LYS A 88 11.74 21.17 15.61
N SER A 89 12.35 20.59 14.57
CA SER A 89 12.43 21.22 13.24
C SER A 89 12.15 20.19 12.14
N PRO A 90 11.00 20.29 11.45
CA PRO A 90 10.70 19.46 10.29
C PRO A 90 11.76 19.65 9.20
N LEU A 91 12.27 18.55 8.64
CA LEU A 91 13.15 18.61 7.48
C LEU A 91 12.27 18.68 6.23
N ASP A 92 12.18 19.87 5.62
CA ASP A 92 11.45 20.10 4.37
C ASP A 92 12.38 19.84 3.18
N PHE A 93 11.97 18.94 2.27
CA PHE A 93 12.71 18.62 1.06
C PHE A 93 12.30 19.51 -0.12
N GLY A 94 11.26 20.33 0.05
CA GLY A 94 10.80 21.30 -0.94
C GLY A 94 10.34 20.67 -2.26
N LYS A 95 10.25 21.52 -3.31
CA LYS A 95 9.81 21.13 -4.67
C LYS A 95 10.97 20.99 -5.66
N GLY A 96 12.21 21.10 -5.19
CA GLY A 96 13.40 20.91 -6.02
C GLY A 96 13.76 19.43 -6.19
N ASN A 97 14.58 19.12 -7.20
CA ASN A 97 15.07 17.75 -7.45
C ASN A 97 16.37 17.42 -6.69
N LEU A 98 16.88 18.35 -5.88
CA LEU A 98 18.12 18.19 -5.11
C LEU A 98 17.98 18.89 -3.75
N VAL A 99 18.30 18.15 -2.69
CA VAL A 99 18.37 18.65 -1.32
C VAL A 99 19.73 18.27 -0.75
N VAL A 100 20.46 19.25 -0.21
CA VAL A 100 21.79 19.05 0.37
C VAL A 100 21.66 19.10 1.89
N VAL A 101 21.90 17.97 2.56
CA VAL A 101 21.91 17.87 4.03
C VAL A 101 23.36 17.88 4.52
N TYR A 102 23.76 18.89 5.30
CA TYR A 102 25.11 19.04 5.83
C TYR A 102 25.11 19.40 7.32
N GLY A 103 26.19 19.10 8.04
CA GLY A 103 26.27 19.23 9.49
C GLY A 103 27.44 18.43 10.09
N HIS A 104 27.75 18.63 11.37
CA HIS A 104 28.88 17.99 12.06
C HIS A 104 28.71 16.46 12.19
N ASN A 105 29.79 15.72 12.41
CA ASN A 105 29.69 14.27 12.68
C ASN A 105 28.85 14.02 13.94
N GLY A 106 27.91 13.08 13.89
CA GLY A 106 26.93 12.85 14.96
C GLY A 106 25.70 13.80 14.95
N SER A 107 25.53 14.65 13.93
CA SER A 107 24.36 15.54 13.80
C SER A 107 23.12 14.88 13.15
N GLY A 108 23.05 13.55 13.08
CA GLY A 108 21.89 12.83 12.53
C GLY A 108 21.77 12.79 11.00
N LYS A 109 22.78 13.26 10.23
CA LYS A 109 22.74 13.25 8.75
C LYS A 109 22.45 11.88 8.15
N SER A 110 23.07 10.82 8.71
CA SER A 110 22.89 9.45 8.24
C SER A 110 21.48 8.90 8.48
N GLY A 111 20.70 9.49 9.39
CA GLY A 111 19.30 9.14 9.60
C GLY A 111 18.32 9.94 8.74
N ALA A 112 18.79 10.99 8.06
CA ALA A 112 17.99 11.83 7.15
C ALA A 112 18.08 11.41 5.68
N VAL A 113 18.98 10.47 5.35
CA VAL A 113 19.26 9.95 4.00
C VAL A 113 18.72 8.55 3.86
#